data_AF-A0A7Y0PLG3-F1
#
_entry.id   AF-A0A7Y0PLG3-F1
#
_cell.length_a   1.000
_cell.length_b   1.000
_cell.length_c   1.000
_cell.angle_alpha   90.00
_cell.angle_beta   90.00
_cell.angle_gamma   90.00
#
_symmetry.space_group_name_H-M   'P 1'
#
loop_
_entity.id
_entity.type
_entity.pdbx_description
1 polymer ?
#
loop_
_entity_poly.entity_id
_entity_poly.type
_entity_poly.pdbx_seq_one_letter_code
_entity_poly.pdbx_strand_id
1 'polypeptide(L)'
;MKRALRNYQVETLLLELNSAVGTMDTPEKEEKLEHFLAFLTHHQETIKDYRSWLQEKGVDTTAYRPMGSAEAMMNQLAKRLKNGRAWSKKGVMSMARLWIGLKDDLSIQTIYGKWEKATEKSKKEHRPKRKIPTKLVTETVRQNMPYLNQAIGKPVHFALQGLKGF
;
A
#
# COMPACT_ATOMS: atom_id res chain seq x y z
N MET A 1 -6.29 -21.16 -8.72
CA MET A 1 -7.04 -19.96 -8.26
C MET A 1 -6.29 -18.64 -8.35
N LYS A 2 -5.21 -18.40 -7.58
CA LYS A 2 -4.55 -17.07 -7.55
C LYS A 2 -4.06 -16.56 -8.92
N ARG A 3 -3.70 -17.47 -9.83
CA ARG A 3 -3.29 -17.13 -11.20
C ARG A 3 -4.50 -16.78 -12.09
N ALA A 4 -5.60 -17.54 -11.99
CA ALA A 4 -6.85 -17.26 -12.70
C ALA A 4 -7.41 -15.86 -12.35
N LEU A 5 -7.41 -15.50 -11.06
CA LEU A 5 -7.82 -14.16 -10.61
C LEU A 5 -6.94 -13.03 -11.14
N ARG A 6 -5.61 -13.23 -11.19
CA ARG A 6 -4.69 -12.21 -11.73
C ARG A 6 -4.87 -11.98 -13.22
N ASN A 7 -5.26 -13.02 -13.94
CA ASN A 7 -5.42 -13.00 -15.39
C ASN A 7 -6.87 -12.78 -15.81
N TYR A 8 -7.79 -12.50 -14.87
CA TYR A 8 -9.21 -12.27 -15.13
C TYR A 8 -9.90 -13.44 -15.86
N GLN A 9 -9.46 -14.68 -15.63
CA GLN A 9 -10.00 -15.88 -16.27
C GLN A 9 -11.17 -16.45 -15.47
N VAL A 10 -12.38 -15.94 -15.74
CA VAL A 10 -13.61 -16.26 -15.01
C VAL A 10 -13.97 -17.75 -15.08
N GLU A 11 -13.88 -18.35 -16.27
CA GLU A 11 -14.25 -19.75 -16.49
C GLU A 11 -13.37 -20.71 -15.70
N THR A 12 -12.04 -20.50 -15.73
CA THR A 12 -11.10 -21.31 -14.96
C THR A 12 -11.32 -21.17 -13.45
N LEU A 13 -11.73 -19.99 -12.98
CA LEU A 13 -12.04 -19.75 -11.58
C LEU A 13 -13.30 -20.50 -11.14
N LEU A 14 -14.37 -20.45 -11.94
CA LEU A 14 -15.61 -21.15 -11.65
C LEU A 14 -15.42 -22.68 -11.69
N LEU A 15 -14.62 -23.18 -12.62
CA LEU A 15 -14.25 -24.60 -12.69
C LEU A 15 -13.52 -25.05 -11.42
N GLU A 16 -12.51 -24.30 -10.99
CA GLU A 16 -11.75 -24.61 -9.77
C GLU A 16 -12.62 -24.53 -8.52
N LEU A 17 -13.55 -23.56 -8.44
CA LEU A 17 -14.48 -23.45 -7.30
C LEU A 17 -15.50 -24.59 -7.28
N ASN A 18 -16.07 -24.96 -8.42
CA ASN A 18 -16.96 -26.12 -8.53
C ASN A 18 -16.25 -27.42 -8.15
N SER A 19 -14.96 -27.57 -8.50
CA SER A 19 -14.18 -28.75 -8.08
C SER A 19 -13.91 -28.80 -6.57
N ALA A 20 -14.03 -27.67 -5.87
CA ALA A 20 -13.83 -27.58 -4.43
C ALA A 20 -15.12 -27.86 -3.63
N VAL A 21 -16.30 -27.73 -4.24
CA VAL A 21 -17.58 -28.18 -3.65
C VAL A 21 -17.50 -29.69 -3.41
N GLY A 22 -17.81 -30.16 -2.19
CA GLY A 22 -17.73 -31.58 -1.83
C GLY A 22 -16.37 -32.02 -1.27
N THR A 23 -15.37 -31.14 -1.24
CA THR A 23 -14.05 -31.43 -0.63
C THR A 23 -13.85 -30.76 0.72
N MET A 24 -14.87 -30.05 1.23
CA MET A 24 -14.76 -29.25 2.44
C MET A 24 -15.17 -30.07 3.67
N ASP A 25 -14.45 -29.88 4.77
CA ASP A 25 -14.65 -30.68 6.00
C ASP A 25 -15.98 -30.43 6.73
N THR A 26 -16.70 -29.35 6.40
CA THR A 26 -17.87 -28.89 7.17
C THR A 26 -19.00 -28.42 6.27
N PRO A 27 -20.26 -28.82 6.52
CA PRO A 27 -21.41 -28.49 5.67
C PRO A 27 -21.67 -26.98 5.58
N GLU A 28 -21.48 -26.22 6.68
CA GLU A 28 -21.65 -24.76 6.67
C GLU A 28 -20.70 -24.03 5.69
N LYS A 29 -19.50 -24.59 5.48
CA LYS A 29 -18.55 -24.00 4.52
C LYS A 29 -18.93 -24.33 3.09
N GLU A 30 -19.57 -25.47 2.87
CA GLU A 30 -20.09 -25.85 1.55
C GLU A 30 -21.24 -24.94 1.15
N GLU A 31 -22.23 -24.72 2.03
CA GLU A 31 -23.33 -23.79 1.76
C GLU A 31 -22.83 -22.37 1.45
N LYS A 32 -21.83 -21.89 2.20
CA LYS A 32 -21.19 -20.59 1.94
C LYS A 32 -20.49 -20.56 0.59
N LEU A 33 -19.86 -21.67 0.19
CA LEU A 33 -19.16 -21.78 -1.09
C LEU A 33 -20.16 -21.84 -2.24
N GLU A 34 -21.27 -22.56 -2.09
CA GLU A 34 -22.37 -22.60 -3.06
C GLU A 34 -23.01 -21.23 -3.24
N HIS A 35 -23.32 -20.53 -2.15
CA HIS A 35 -23.85 -19.17 -2.21
C HIS A 35 -22.84 -18.21 -2.88
N PHE A 36 -21.55 -18.36 -2.57
CA PHE A 36 -20.51 -17.57 -3.22
C PHE A 36 -20.39 -17.89 -4.72
N LEU A 37 -20.53 -19.16 -5.11
CA LEU A 37 -20.52 -19.59 -6.50
C LEU A 37 -21.72 -19.02 -7.27
N ALA A 38 -22.93 -19.07 -6.68
CA ALA A 38 -24.12 -18.45 -7.25
C ALA A 38 -23.92 -16.94 -7.46
N PHE A 39 -23.37 -16.26 -6.45
CA PHE A 39 -23.02 -14.84 -6.55
C PHE A 39 -22.04 -14.55 -7.69
N LEU A 40 -20.94 -15.32 -7.81
CA LEU A 40 -19.95 -15.13 -8.87
C LEU A 40 -20.53 -15.43 -10.26
N THR A 41 -21.46 -16.38 -10.35
CA THR A 41 -22.14 -16.75 -11.60
C THR A 41 -23.06 -15.63 -12.07
N HIS A 42 -23.75 -14.95 -11.16
CA HIS A 42 -24.56 -13.77 -11.49
C HIS A 42 -23.72 -12.54 -11.85
N HIS A 43 -22.49 -12.43 -11.32
CA HIS A 43 -21.61 -11.27 -11.49
C HIS A 43 -20.36 -11.54 -12.34
N GLN A 44 -20.45 -12.45 -13.32
CA GLN A 44 -19.31 -12.83 -14.17
C GLN A 44 -18.69 -11.66 -14.93
N GLU A 45 -19.52 -10.72 -15.40
CA GLU A 45 -19.06 -9.54 -16.14
C GLU A 45 -18.18 -8.62 -15.28
N THR A 46 -18.49 -8.51 -13.99
CA THR A 46 -17.77 -7.65 -13.04
C THR A 46 -16.36 -8.16 -12.73
N ILE A 47 -16.09 -9.44 -12.99
CA ILE A 47 -14.78 -10.05 -12.76
C ILE A 47 -13.83 -9.77 -13.93
N LYS A 48 -14.35 -9.46 -15.13
CA LYS A 48 -13.52 -9.10 -16.29
C LYS A 48 -12.82 -7.75 -16.05
N ASP A 49 -11.63 -7.56 -16.62
CA ASP A 49 -10.95 -6.27 -16.54
C ASP A 49 -11.76 -5.22 -17.33
N TYR A 50 -12.22 -4.18 -16.65
CA TYR A 50 -13.02 -3.09 -17.23
C TYR A 50 -12.34 -2.42 -18.44
N ARG A 51 -11.01 -2.52 -18.54
CA ARG A 51 -10.27 -2.02 -19.70
C ARG A 51 -10.66 -2.73 -20.98
N SER A 52 -10.89 -4.05 -20.94
CA SER A 52 -11.32 -4.81 -22.12
C SER A 52 -12.66 -4.29 -22.65
N TRP A 53 -13.62 -4.05 -21.76
CA TRP A 53 -14.90 -3.44 -22.07
C TRP A 53 -14.77 -2.00 -22.62
N LEU A 54 -13.84 -1.20 -22.09
CA LEU A 54 -13.57 0.15 -22.61
C LEU A 54 -12.92 0.12 -24.00
N GLN A 55 -12.03 -0.84 -24.26
CA GLN A 55 -11.42 -1.05 -25.57
C GLN A 55 -12.46 -1.46 -26.62
N GLU A 56 -13.40 -2.34 -26.26
CA GLU A 56 -14.55 -2.70 -27.12
C GLU A 56 -15.39 -1.48 -27.50
N LYS A 57 -15.47 -0.47 -26.62
CA LYS A 57 -16.14 0.80 -26.88
C LYS A 57 -15.29 1.84 -27.62
N GLY A 58 -14.06 1.48 -28.02
CA GLY A 58 -13.17 2.36 -28.79
C GLY A 58 -12.41 3.39 -27.93
N VAL A 59 -12.35 3.23 -26.61
CA VAL A 59 -11.53 4.09 -25.74
C VAL A 59 -10.13 3.51 -25.64
N ASP A 60 -9.10 4.34 -25.87
CA ASP A 60 -7.71 3.95 -25.63
C ASP A 60 -7.44 3.84 -24.12
N THR A 61 -7.25 2.61 -23.65
CA THR A 61 -6.98 2.30 -22.24
C THR A 61 -5.51 2.05 -21.94
N THR A 62 -4.59 2.32 -22.87
CA THR A 62 -3.16 1.97 -22.72
C THR A 62 -2.54 2.63 -21.48
N ALA A 63 -2.97 3.85 -21.15
CA ALA A 63 -2.53 4.58 -19.95
C ALA A 63 -3.27 4.20 -18.65
N TYR A 64 -4.36 3.43 -18.73
CA TYR A 64 -5.25 3.20 -17.59
C TYR A 64 -4.68 2.10 -16.70
N ARG A 65 -4.93 2.16 -15.38
CA ARG A 65 -4.47 1.14 -14.42
C ARG A 65 -5.55 0.10 -14.13
N PRO A 66 -5.20 -1.15 -13.79
CA PRO A 66 -6.22 -2.14 -13.45
C PRO A 66 -6.87 -1.73 -12.13
N MET A 67 -8.12 -2.14 -11.91
CA MET A 67 -8.87 -1.73 -10.72
C MET A 67 -8.14 -2.08 -9.42
N GLY A 68 -7.54 -3.28 -9.34
CA GLY A 68 -6.75 -3.68 -8.16
C GLY A 68 -5.52 -2.80 -7.89
N SER A 69 -4.91 -2.19 -8.91
CA SER A 69 -3.83 -1.21 -8.69
C SER A 69 -4.38 0.12 -8.17
N ALA A 70 -5.57 0.54 -8.61
CA ALA A 70 -6.21 1.75 -8.13
C ALA A 70 -6.64 1.58 -6.65
N GLU A 71 -7.23 0.44 -6.30
CA GLU A 71 -7.56 0.07 -4.93
C GLU A 71 -6.33 0.03 -4.02
N ALA A 72 -5.22 -0.53 -4.50
CA ALA A 72 -3.97 -0.55 -3.74
C ALA A 72 -3.47 0.88 -3.42
N MET A 73 -3.61 1.82 -4.35
CA MET A 73 -3.28 3.23 -4.11
C MET A 73 -4.22 3.85 -3.08
N MET A 74 -5.53 3.61 -3.19
CA MET A 74 -6.52 4.12 -2.25
C MET A 74 -6.30 3.55 -0.84
N ASN A 75 -5.93 2.29 -0.72
CA ASN A 75 -5.59 1.67 0.57
C ASN A 75 -4.37 2.34 1.23
N GLN A 76 -3.32 2.68 0.45
CA GLN A 76 -2.18 3.43 0.98
C GLN A 76 -2.57 4.84 1.45
N LEU A 77 -3.40 5.54 0.68
CA LEU A 77 -3.94 6.85 1.07
C LEU A 77 -4.77 6.74 2.35
N ALA A 78 -5.66 5.75 2.43
CA ALA A 78 -6.50 5.50 3.59
C ALA A 78 -5.68 5.20 4.85
N LYS A 79 -4.67 4.32 4.77
CA LYS A 79 -3.77 4.04 5.91
C LYS A 79 -3.07 5.29 6.43
N ARG A 80 -2.66 6.19 5.53
CA ARG A 80 -1.99 7.45 5.89
C ARG A 80 -2.94 8.46 6.53
N LEU A 81 -4.20 8.48 6.10
CA LEU A 81 -5.24 9.32 6.69
C LEU A 81 -5.71 8.80 8.06
N LYS A 82 -5.77 7.48 8.23
CA LYS A 82 -6.30 6.83 9.43
C LYS A 82 -5.36 6.84 10.65
N ASN A 83 -4.09 7.19 10.50
CA ASN A 83 -3.11 7.25 11.61
C ASN A 83 -3.27 8.51 12.51
N GLY A 84 -4.51 8.84 12.91
CA GLY A 84 -4.80 9.70 14.06
C GLY A 84 -4.58 11.21 13.91
N ARG A 85 -4.19 11.70 12.73
CA ARG A 85 -4.14 13.16 12.48
C ARG A 85 -5.37 13.56 11.69
N ALA A 86 -6.17 14.48 12.21
CA ALA A 86 -7.22 15.13 11.42
C ALA A 86 -6.54 16.06 10.40
N TRP A 87 -6.56 15.65 9.14
CA TRP A 87 -6.07 16.50 8.05
C TRP A 87 -7.16 17.52 7.70
N SER A 88 -6.79 18.79 7.56
CA SER A 88 -7.70 19.77 6.95
C SER A 88 -8.00 19.36 5.51
N LYS A 89 -9.16 19.76 4.95
CA LYS A 89 -9.50 19.49 3.53
C LYS A 89 -8.37 19.92 2.58
N LYS A 90 -7.73 21.07 2.85
CA LYS A 90 -6.57 21.57 2.11
C LYS A 90 -5.37 20.62 2.21
N GLY A 91 -5.09 20.09 3.40
CA GLY A 91 -4.02 19.12 3.63
C GLY A 91 -4.25 17.80 2.89
N VAL A 92 -5.47 17.27 2.91
CA VAL A 92 -5.79 16.01 2.19
C VAL A 92 -5.55 16.20 0.69
N MET A 93 -5.99 17.33 0.13
CA MET A 93 -5.82 17.63 -1.30
C MET A 93 -4.36 17.83 -1.68
N SER A 94 -3.55 18.50 -0.84
CA SER A 94 -2.12 18.67 -1.12
C SER A 94 -1.37 17.34 -1.07
N MET A 95 -1.70 16.48 -0.11
CA MET A 95 -1.13 15.12 -0.02
C MET A 95 -1.53 14.26 -1.22
N ALA A 96 -2.80 14.28 -1.63
CA ALA A 96 -3.26 13.56 -2.81
C ALA A 96 -2.51 14.01 -4.08
N ARG A 97 -2.40 15.33 -4.29
CA ARG A 97 -1.63 15.91 -5.42
C ARG A 97 -0.17 15.52 -5.40
N LEU A 98 0.46 15.52 -4.22
CA LEU A 98 1.85 15.07 -4.05
C LEU A 98 2.01 13.61 -4.50
N TRP A 99 1.10 12.72 -4.09
CA TRP A 99 1.17 11.31 -4.44
C TRP A 99 0.85 11.03 -5.91
N ILE A 100 -0.13 11.72 -6.48
CA ILE A 100 -0.42 11.66 -7.92
C ILE A 100 0.82 12.09 -8.69
N GLY A 101 1.40 13.25 -8.36
CA GLY A 101 2.63 13.71 -9.00
C GLY A 101 3.81 12.75 -8.83
N LEU A 102 3.97 12.15 -7.66
CA LEU A 102 4.98 11.12 -7.41
C LEU A 102 4.79 9.84 -8.23
N LYS A 103 3.54 9.45 -8.53
CA LYS A 103 3.20 8.20 -9.23
C LYS A 103 3.13 8.36 -10.73
N ASP A 104 2.83 9.56 -11.21
CA ASP A 104 2.73 9.92 -12.62
C ASP A 104 3.98 10.67 -13.10
N ASP A 105 5.04 10.70 -12.26
CA ASP A 105 6.32 11.38 -12.51
C ASP A 105 6.18 12.85 -12.93
N LEU A 106 5.17 13.53 -12.40
CA LEU A 106 4.95 14.96 -12.61
C LEU A 106 5.86 15.79 -11.69
N SER A 107 6.26 16.97 -12.16
CA SER A 107 6.96 17.95 -11.32
C SER A 107 6.04 18.44 -10.19
N ILE A 108 6.50 18.35 -8.95
CA ILE A 108 5.73 18.77 -7.78
C ILE A 108 6.19 20.17 -7.39
N GLN A 109 5.29 21.15 -7.44
CA GLN A 109 5.57 22.47 -6.91
C GLN A 109 5.44 22.47 -5.39
N THR A 110 6.55 22.76 -4.70
CA THR A 110 6.60 22.97 -3.25
C THR A 110 6.87 24.45 -2.96
N ILE A 111 6.63 24.88 -1.72
CA ILE A 111 6.87 26.26 -1.28
C ILE A 111 8.33 26.69 -1.54
N TYR A 112 9.27 25.74 -1.50
CA TYR A 112 10.70 25.96 -1.67
C TYR A 112 11.19 25.81 -3.13
N GLY A 113 10.27 25.62 -4.09
CA GLY A 113 10.59 25.48 -5.51
C GLY A 113 9.95 24.26 -6.17
N LYS A 114 10.34 24.01 -7.43
CA LYS A 114 9.90 22.83 -8.18
C LYS A 114 10.73 21.63 -7.79
N TRP A 115 10.08 20.63 -7.22
CA TRP A 115 10.67 19.31 -7.05
C TRP A 115 10.44 18.51 -8.31
N GLU A 116 11.47 18.44 -9.14
CA GLU A 116 11.55 17.51 -10.26
C GLU A 116 12.23 16.25 -9.78
N LYS A 117 11.62 15.08 -10.04
CA LYS A 117 12.35 13.82 -9.93
C LYS A 117 13.46 13.90 -10.96
N ALA A 118 14.72 13.88 -10.50
CA ALA A 118 15.88 13.83 -11.37
C ALA A 118 15.68 12.71 -12.41
N THR A 119 15.44 13.09 -13.66
CA THR A 119 15.44 12.18 -14.80
C THR A 119 16.88 11.81 -15.09
N GLU A 120 17.44 10.96 -14.24
CA GLU A 120 18.62 10.21 -14.61
C GLU A 120 18.34 8.75 -14.27
N LYS A 121 18.21 7.96 -15.34
CA LYS A 121 18.75 6.61 -15.37
C LYS A 121 20.28 6.68 -15.19
N SER A 122 20.78 7.28 -14.10
CA SER A 122 22.11 6.96 -13.63
C SER A 122 21.96 5.55 -13.07
N LYS A 123 22.68 4.61 -13.68
CA LYS A 123 22.93 3.31 -13.07
C LYS A 123 23.42 3.61 -11.65
N LYS A 124 22.54 3.47 -10.66
CA LYS A 124 22.95 3.49 -9.27
C LYS A 124 23.81 2.25 -9.13
N GLU A 125 25.13 2.42 -9.23
CA GLU A 125 26.08 1.50 -8.65
C GLU A 125 25.51 1.08 -7.30
N HIS A 126 25.55 -0.22 -7.02
CA HIS A 126 25.07 -0.77 -5.76
C HIS A 126 25.97 -0.25 -4.63
N ARG A 127 25.75 0.99 -4.21
CA ARG A 127 26.39 1.54 -3.03
C ARG A 127 25.84 0.71 -1.86
N PRO A 128 26.68 -0.04 -1.13
CA PRO A 128 26.19 -0.78 0.01
C PRO A 128 25.50 0.22 0.93
N LYS A 129 24.25 -0.07 1.31
CA LYS A 129 23.57 0.71 2.34
C LYS A 129 24.51 0.73 3.54
N ARG A 130 25.10 1.90 3.85
CA ARG A 130 25.86 2.07 5.10
C ARG A 130 24.88 1.77 6.22
N LYS A 131 24.97 0.56 6.78
CA LYS A 131 24.32 0.22 8.04
C LYS A 131 25.00 1.09 9.07
N ILE A 132 24.44 2.26 9.37
CA ILE A 132 24.82 2.97 10.58
C ILE A 132 24.36 2.05 11.71
N PRO A 133 25.26 1.48 12.52
CA PRO A 133 24.84 0.64 13.63
C PRO A 133 24.04 1.54 14.56
N THR A 134 22.75 1.26 14.73
CA THR A 134 21.88 2.01 15.64
C THR A 134 22.47 2.08 17.04
N LYS A 135 23.23 1.04 17.45
CA LYS A 135 24.02 1.00 18.69
C LYS A 135 25.06 2.13 18.80
N LEU A 136 25.82 2.41 17.74
CA LEU A 136 26.85 3.46 17.74
C LEU A 136 26.23 4.85 17.88
N VAL A 137 25.09 5.11 17.23
CA VAL A 137 24.36 6.39 17.37
C VAL A 137 23.80 6.55 18.77
N THR A 138 23.24 5.48 19.36
CA THR A 138 22.75 5.53 20.74
C THR A 138 23.87 5.71 21.76
N GLU A 139 25.05 5.11 21.54
CA GLU A 139 26.20 5.25 22.44
C GLU A 139 26.84 6.64 22.37
N THR A 140 27.03 7.19 21.17
CA THR A 140 27.56 8.55 20.99
C THR A 140 26.64 9.62 21.56
N VAL A 141 25.32 9.49 21.40
CA VAL A 141 24.36 10.46 21.96
C VAL A 141 24.26 10.35 23.49
N ARG A 142 24.38 9.15 24.07
CA ARG A 142 24.37 8.94 25.54
C ARG A 142 25.61 9.51 26.23
N GLN A 143 26.78 9.41 25.59
CA GLN A 143 28.03 9.90 26.19
C GLN A 143 28.21 11.41 26.03
N ASN A 144 27.64 12.02 24.98
CA ASN A 144 27.81 13.46 24.72
C ASN A 144 26.78 14.37 25.40
N MET A 145 25.70 13.81 25.96
CA MET A 145 24.67 14.58 26.67
C MET A 145 24.62 14.13 28.14
N PRO A 146 25.37 14.79 29.05
CA PRO A 146 25.42 14.42 30.48
C PRO A 146 24.03 14.38 31.13
N TYR A 147 23.11 15.20 30.61
CA TYR A 147 21.74 15.30 31.06
C TYR A 147 20.91 14.02 30.85
N LEU A 148 21.32 13.12 29.95
CA LEU A 148 20.64 11.85 29.68
C LEU A 148 21.14 10.68 30.56
N ASN A 149 22.23 10.87 31.32
CA ASN A 149 22.80 9.86 32.22
C ASN A 149 22.29 9.98 33.66
N GLN A 150 21.14 10.61 33.87
CA GLN A 150 20.59 10.80 35.21
C GLN A 150 20.17 9.47 35.85
N ALA A 151 20.33 9.38 37.17
CA ALA A 151 19.95 8.22 37.96
C ALA A 151 18.48 7.82 37.75
N ILE A 152 18.24 6.51 37.79
CA ILE A 152 16.93 5.88 37.64
C ILE A 152 15.98 6.43 38.72
N GLY A 153 14.77 6.84 38.31
CA GLY A 153 13.73 7.35 39.22
C GLY A 153 13.34 8.82 39.04
N LYS A 154 14.04 9.58 38.19
CA LYS A 154 13.63 10.95 37.83
C LYS A 154 12.54 10.97 36.75
N PRO A 155 11.67 12.00 36.69
CA PRO A 155 10.59 12.09 35.69
C PRO A 155 11.06 11.95 34.24
N VAL A 156 12.26 12.45 33.96
CA VAL A 156 12.90 12.39 32.63
C VAL A 156 13.24 10.95 32.23
N HIS A 157 13.64 10.10 33.18
CA HIS A 157 13.89 8.68 32.92
C HIS A 157 12.62 7.96 32.46
N PHE A 158 11.49 8.24 33.11
CA PHE A 158 10.18 7.68 32.72
C PHE A 158 9.72 8.18 31.35
N ALA A 159 9.93 9.47 31.04
CA ALA A 159 9.61 10.02 29.72
C ALA A 159 10.43 9.36 28.59
N LEU A 160 11.72 9.11 28.82
CA LEU A 160 12.58 8.41 27.87
C LEU A 160 12.22 6.93 27.72
N GLN A 161 11.83 6.27 28.82
CA GLN A 161 11.35 4.88 28.78
C GLN A 161 10.06 4.76 27.96
N GLY A 162 9.14 5.72 28.09
CA GLY A 162 7.90 5.79 27.30
C GLY A 162 8.13 5.97 25.80
N LEU A 163 9.18 6.71 25.40
CA LEU A 163 9.55 6.88 23.98
C LEU A 163 10.17 5.63 23.35
N LYS A 164 10.77 4.74 24.15
CA LYS A 164 11.42 3.52 23.65
C LYS A 164 10.43 2.44 23.16
N GLY A 165 9.14 2.63 23.43
CA GLY A 165 8.05 1.75 22.99
C GLY A 165 7.38 2.14 21.67
N PHE A 166 7.95 3.10 20.93
CA PHE A 166 7.56 3.49 19.57
C PHE A 166 8.67 3.25 18.56
#